data_AF-A0A7W1DRS5-F1
#
_entry.id   AF-A0A7W1DRS5-F1
#
_cell.length_a   1.000
_cell.length_b   1.000
_cell.length_c   1.000
_cell.angle_alpha   90.00
_cell.angle_beta   90.00
_cell.angle_gamma   90.00
#
_symmetry.space_group_name_H-M   'P 1'
#
loop_
_entity.id
_entity.type
_entity.pdbx_description
1 polymer ?
#
loop_
_entity_poly.entity_id
_entity_poly.type
_entity_poly.pdbx_seq_one_letter_code
_entity_poly.pdbx_strand_id
1 'polypeptide(L)'
;GAGFYYFTQHIDTRTATAATAQQEFDVVRSRFSGHKPLIELDARGNFLRANTDRDAPGGTRRPETLHVMAFDPDDGGLVNVTIPFWLLRMKMHGNIDFGGSRMTLEELKLTVADLDRLGPSLVLDQANEGGDRVLVWSQ
;
A
#
# COMPACT_ATOMS: atom_id res chain seq x y z
N GLY A 1 8.00 19.51 -15.43
CA GLY A 1 8.72 18.48 -16.21
C GLY A 1 9.19 17.30 -15.38
N ALA A 2 9.87 17.52 -14.24
CA ALA A 2 10.58 16.46 -13.51
C ALA A 2 9.70 15.45 -12.72
N GLY A 3 8.49 15.83 -12.31
CA GLY A 3 7.65 14.97 -11.45
C GLY A 3 7.06 13.74 -12.15
N PHE A 4 6.80 13.80 -13.46
CA PHE A 4 6.19 12.68 -14.20
C PHE A 4 7.19 11.57 -14.54
N TYR A 5 8.44 11.92 -14.84
CA TYR A 5 9.50 10.94 -15.13
C TYR A 5 9.90 10.11 -13.91
N TYR A 6 9.78 10.66 -12.71
CA TYR A 6 10.10 9.93 -11.49
C TYR A 6 9.07 8.82 -11.22
N PHE A 7 7.79 9.05 -11.51
CA PHE A 7 6.71 8.10 -11.22
C PHE A 7 6.80 6.81 -12.05
N THR A 8 7.13 6.92 -13.35
CA THR A 8 7.27 5.73 -14.22
C THR A 8 8.45 4.82 -13.84
N GLN A 9 9.47 5.33 -13.14
CA GLN A 9 10.58 4.49 -12.65
C GLN A 9 10.23 3.69 -11.38
N HIS A 10 9.13 4.03 -10.69
CA HIS A 10 8.77 3.42 -9.41
C HIS A 10 7.59 2.46 -9.52
N ILE A 11 7.11 2.19 -10.75
CA ILE A 11 6.18 1.11 -11.05
C ILE A 11 7.02 -0.03 -11.63
N ASP A 12 7.19 -1.07 -10.84
CA ASP A 12 7.76 -2.34 -11.27
C ASP A 12 6.61 -3.32 -11.51
N THR A 13 6.32 -3.59 -12.78
CA THR A 13 5.36 -4.63 -13.15
C THR A 13 6.15 -5.83 -13.66
N ARG A 14 5.98 -6.96 -12.98
CA ARG A 14 6.65 -8.22 -13.32
C ARG A 14 5.66 -9.36 -13.33
N THR A 15 5.82 -10.30 -14.25
CA THR A 15 5.03 -11.53 -14.25
C THR A 15 5.55 -12.43 -13.13
N ALA A 16 4.68 -12.84 -12.21
CA ALA A 16 5.01 -13.72 -11.11
C ALA A 16 3.97 -14.82 -10.96
N THR A 17 4.37 -15.99 -10.48
CA THR A 17 3.40 -17.03 -10.13
C THR A 17 2.74 -16.71 -8.79
N ALA A 18 1.54 -17.23 -8.56
CA ALA A 18 0.84 -17.08 -7.28
C ALA A 18 1.70 -17.53 -6.08
N ALA A 19 2.50 -18.57 -6.25
CA ALA A 19 3.45 -19.03 -5.22
C ALA A 19 4.57 -18.01 -4.94
N THR A 20 5.12 -17.39 -5.99
CA THR A 20 6.17 -16.37 -5.85
C THR A 20 5.61 -15.09 -5.24
N ALA A 21 4.44 -14.66 -5.71
CA ALA A 21 3.72 -13.54 -5.12
C ALA A 21 3.49 -13.81 -3.63
N GLN A 22 2.87 -14.94 -3.27
CA GLN A 22 2.63 -15.33 -1.88
C GLN A 22 3.87 -15.16 -1.00
N GLN A 23 5.02 -15.64 -1.48
CA GLN A 23 6.28 -15.53 -0.76
C GLN A 23 6.72 -14.07 -0.55
N GLU A 24 6.58 -13.20 -1.56
CA GLU A 24 6.88 -11.77 -1.46
C GLU A 24 5.95 -11.04 -0.48
N PHE A 25 4.64 -11.34 -0.54
CA PHE A 25 3.66 -10.83 0.43
C PHE A 25 4.01 -11.26 1.85
N ASP A 26 4.33 -12.53 2.05
CA ASP A 26 4.70 -13.07 3.37
C ASP A 26 6.01 -12.48 3.89
N VAL A 27 7.00 -12.22 3.01
CA VAL A 27 8.24 -11.53 3.39
C VAL A 27 7.94 -10.13 3.89
N VAL A 28 7.13 -9.34 3.18
CA VAL A 28 6.79 -7.98 3.63
C VAL A 28 5.95 -8.03 4.90
N ARG A 29 4.94 -8.90 4.95
CA ARG A 29 4.09 -9.10 6.13
C ARG A 29 4.91 -9.52 7.36
N SER A 30 5.94 -10.34 7.19
CA SER A 30 6.82 -10.77 8.28
C SER A 30 7.60 -9.60 8.89
N ARG A 31 7.97 -8.58 8.10
CA ARG A 31 8.62 -7.35 8.60
C ARG A 31 7.71 -6.54 9.51
N PHE A 32 6.40 -6.64 9.31
CA PHE A 32 5.39 -5.99 10.12
C PHE A 32 4.71 -6.97 11.09
N SER A 33 5.21 -8.20 11.21
CA SER A 33 4.65 -9.22 12.10
C SER A 33 4.63 -8.73 13.54
N GLY A 34 3.44 -8.73 14.16
CA GLY A 34 3.19 -8.12 15.47
C GLY A 34 2.42 -6.79 15.43
N HIS A 35 2.35 -6.13 14.27
CA HIS A 35 1.54 -4.91 14.09
C HIS A 35 0.27 -5.25 13.31
N LYS A 36 -0.90 -4.93 13.89
CA LYS A 36 -2.17 -5.05 13.17
C LYS A 36 -2.14 -4.13 11.92
N PRO A 37 -2.64 -4.58 10.76
CA PRO A 37 -2.80 -3.68 9.63
C PRO A 37 -3.69 -2.50 10.02
N LEU A 38 -3.36 -1.30 9.53
CA LEU A 38 -4.14 -0.10 9.79
C LEU A 38 -5.52 -0.16 9.16
N ILE A 39 -5.66 -0.89 8.06
CA ILE A 39 -6.92 -1.13 7.37
C ILE A 39 -7.08 -2.63 7.24
N GLU A 40 -8.20 -3.11 7.74
CA GLU A 40 -8.69 -4.46 7.51
C GLU A 40 -9.79 -4.35 6.45
N LEU A 41 -9.61 -5.08 5.35
CA LEU A 41 -10.64 -5.30 4.32
C LEU A 41 -11.06 -6.77 4.37
N ASP A 42 -12.30 -7.04 3.98
CA ASP A 42 -12.74 -8.42 3.76
C ASP A 42 -12.20 -8.98 2.44
N ALA A 43 -12.41 -10.28 2.23
CA ALA A 43 -12.03 -10.96 1.01
C ALA A 43 -12.73 -10.41 -0.25
N ARG A 44 -13.77 -9.60 -0.10
CA ARG A 44 -14.57 -9.03 -1.20
C ARG A 44 -14.21 -7.57 -1.53
N GLY A 45 -13.19 -6.99 -0.89
CA GLY A 45 -12.89 -5.57 -1.10
C GLY A 45 -13.51 -4.62 -0.08
N ASN A 46 -14.40 -5.09 0.79
CA ASN A 46 -15.16 -4.21 1.66
C ASN A 46 -14.34 -3.80 2.87
N PHE A 47 -14.40 -2.51 3.18
CA PHE A 47 -13.81 -1.95 4.39
C PHE A 47 -14.44 -2.55 5.64
N LEU A 48 -13.64 -3.29 6.43
CA LEU A 48 -14.05 -3.81 7.72
C LEU A 48 -13.75 -2.79 8.82
N ARG A 49 -12.48 -2.36 8.91
CA ARG A 49 -12.03 -1.54 10.03
C ARG A 49 -10.76 -0.76 9.71
N ALA A 50 -10.68 0.48 10.18
CA ALA A 50 -9.43 1.21 10.30
C ALA A 50 -8.95 1.18 11.77
N ASN A 51 -7.76 0.65 12.01
CA ASN A 51 -7.04 0.70 13.27
C ASN A 51 -6.10 1.93 13.33
N THR A 52 -6.53 3.07 12.74
CA THR A 52 -5.79 4.34 12.77
C THR A 52 -5.77 4.98 14.16
N ASP A 53 -6.62 4.52 15.09
CA ASP A 53 -6.67 4.96 16.48
C ASP A 53 -5.51 4.43 17.33
N ARG A 54 -4.71 3.49 16.82
CA ARG A 54 -3.59 2.92 17.60
C ARG A 54 -2.54 3.98 17.91
N ASP A 55 -1.95 3.89 19.10
CA ASP A 55 -0.76 4.66 19.44
C ASP A 55 0.39 4.28 18.51
N ALA A 56 1.02 5.32 17.93
CA ALA A 56 2.25 5.12 17.20
C ALA A 56 3.29 4.53 18.15
N PRO A 57 4.09 3.53 17.74
CA PRO A 57 5.20 3.09 18.55
C PRO A 57 6.07 4.32 18.88
N GLY A 58 6.32 4.57 20.18
CA GLY A 58 7.04 5.77 20.60
C GLY A 58 8.42 5.86 19.92
N GLY A 59 8.70 6.97 19.25
CA GLY A 59 9.98 7.20 18.56
C GLY A 59 10.05 6.72 17.10
N THR A 60 8.91 6.41 16.47
CA THR A 60 8.90 5.99 15.07
C THR A 60 9.24 7.18 14.14
N ARG A 61 10.17 6.97 13.20
CA ARG A 61 10.51 7.96 12.17
C ARG A 61 9.33 8.19 11.23
N ARG A 62 9.27 9.37 10.62
CA ARG A 62 8.28 9.69 9.60
C ARG A 62 8.56 8.83 8.35
N PRO A 63 7.56 8.11 7.81
CA PRO A 63 7.76 7.36 6.58
C PRO A 63 7.99 8.32 5.42
N GLU A 64 8.92 7.96 4.54
CA GLU A 64 9.30 8.75 3.37
C GLU A 64 8.66 8.19 2.09
N THR A 65 8.29 6.92 2.11
CA THR A 65 7.78 6.16 0.95
C THR A 65 6.60 5.28 1.34
N LEU A 66 5.62 5.20 0.44
CA LEU A 66 4.48 4.30 0.51
C LEU A 66 4.65 3.26 -0.59
N HIS A 67 4.72 2.00 -0.22
CA HIS A 67 4.79 0.91 -1.17
C HIS A 67 3.42 0.25 -1.30
N VAL A 68 3.04 -0.05 -2.53
CA VAL A 68 1.81 -0.73 -2.90
C VAL A 68 2.21 -1.92 -3.75
N MET A 69 1.87 -3.12 -3.30
CA MET A 69 2.11 -4.35 -4.04
C MET A 69 0.78 -5.02 -4.32
N ALA A 70 0.46 -5.22 -5.59
CA ALA A 70 -0.76 -5.86 -6.04
C ALA A 70 -0.41 -7.06 -6.92
N PHE A 71 -1.10 -8.17 -6.70
CA PHE A 71 -0.96 -9.38 -7.49
C PHE A 71 -2.31 -9.79 -8.04
N ASP A 72 -2.33 -10.05 -9.34
CA ASP A 72 -3.46 -10.56 -10.10
C ASP A 72 -3.10 -11.98 -10.58
N PRO A 73 -3.82 -13.02 -10.12
CA PRO A 73 -3.60 -14.41 -10.55
C PRO A 73 -4.15 -14.71 -11.95
N ASP A 74 -5.12 -13.92 -12.45
CA ASP A 74 -5.72 -14.10 -13.77
C ASP A 74 -4.72 -13.71 -14.87
N ASP A 75 -3.99 -12.61 -14.69
CA ASP A 75 -2.93 -12.17 -15.61
C ASP A 75 -1.53 -12.67 -15.19
N GLY A 76 -1.38 -13.16 -13.95
CA GLY A 76 -0.07 -13.49 -13.37
C GLY A 76 0.81 -12.26 -13.16
N GLY A 77 0.20 -11.07 -13.07
CA GLY A 77 0.87 -9.79 -12.93
C GLY A 77 1.10 -9.44 -11.47
N LEU A 78 2.36 -9.24 -11.09
CA LEU A 78 2.75 -8.64 -9.81
C LEU A 78 3.21 -7.21 -10.08
N VAL A 79 2.45 -6.25 -9.57
CA VAL A 79 2.75 -4.82 -9.66
C VAL A 79 3.25 -4.34 -8.31
N ASN A 80 4.39 -3.67 -8.29
CA ASN A 80 4.92 -2.96 -7.14
C ASN A 80 5.06 -1.48 -7.49
N VAL A 81 4.36 -0.63 -6.75
CA VAL A 81 4.40 0.82 -6.90
C VAL A 81 5.01 1.42 -5.65
N THR A 82 6.05 2.23 -5.82
CA THR A 82 6.65 3.01 -4.73
C THR A 82 6.31 4.47 -4.90
N ILE A 83 5.56 5.02 -3.94
CA ILE A 83 5.07 6.40 -3.94
C ILE A 83 5.79 7.19 -2.84
N PRO A 84 6.61 8.18 -3.20
CA PRO A 84 7.21 9.05 -2.20
C PRO A 84 6.17 9.92 -1.48
N PHE A 85 6.32 10.10 -0.16
CA PHE A 85 5.42 10.94 0.64
C PHE A 85 5.44 12.42 0.24
N TRP A 86 6.57 12.92 -0.27
CA TRP A 86 6.62 14.29 -0.79
C TRP A 86 5.61 14.49 -1.92
N LEU A 87 5.36 13.46 -2.74
CA LEU A 87 4.38 13.50 -3.81
C LEU A 87 2.95 13.48 -3.26
N LEU A 88 2.69 12.67 -2.23
CA LEU A 88 1.40 12.64 -1.52
C LEU A 88 1.10 14.00 -0.86
N ARG A 89 2.10 14.62 -0.22
CA ARG A 89 1.98 15.97 0.37
C ARG A 89 1.68 17.04 -0.68
N MET A 90 2.23 16.92 -1.90
CA MET A 90 1.91 17.84 -2.99
C MET A 90 0.50 17.65 -3.56
N LYS A 91 0.02 16.40 -3.67
CA LYS A 91 -1.28 16.08 -4.30
C LYS A 91 -2.48 16.20 -3.35
N MET A 92 -2.31 16.52 -2.08
CA MET A 92 -3.44 16.85 -1.17
C MET A 92 -4.15 18.19 -1.47
N HIS A 93 -3.78 18.88 -2.56
CA HIS A 93 -4.58 19.98 -3.13
C HIS A 93 -5.35 19.58 -4.41
N GLY A 94 -5.24 18.34 -4.91
CA GLY A 94 -5.90 17.91 -6.15
C GLY A 94 -5.87 16.40 -6.39
N ASN A 95 -7.05 15.85 -6.67
CA ASN A 95 -7.39 14.44 -6.87
C ASN A 95 -6.31 13.60 -7.61
N ILE A 96 -6.08 12.35 -7.18
CA ILE A 96 -5.04 11.46 -7.76
C ILE A 96 -5.70 10.31 -8.53
N ASP A 97 -5.55 10.30 -9.85
CA ASP A 97 -5.74 9.10 -10.67
C ASP A 97 -4.47 8.25 -10.67
N PHE A 98 -4.59 6.99 -10.22
CA PHE A 98 -3.57 5.96 -10.38
C PHE A 98 -3.87 5.24 -11.70
N GLY A 99 -2.93 5.30 -12.65
CA GLY A 99 -3.12 4.84 -14.03
C GLY A 99 -3.52 3.37 -14.14
N GLY A 100 -4.82 3.09 -14.17
CA GLY A 100 -5.41 1.80 -14.53
C GLY A 100 -6.22 1.13 -13.41
N SER A 101 -5.84 1.32 -12.15
CA SER A 101 -6.55 0.77 -10.99
C SER A 101 -7.01 1.93 -10.12
N ARG A 102 -8.31 2.26 -10.16
CA ARG A 102 -8.94 3.23 -9.26
C ARG A 102 -8.95 2.64 -7.85
N MET A 103 -7.84 2.75 -7.13
CA MET A 103 -7.82 2.69 -5.67
C MET A 103 -7.27 4.01 -5.19
N THR A 104 -8.15 4.90 -4.74
CA THR A 104 -7.76 6.17 -4.13
C THR A 104 -7.48 5.96 -2.64
N LEU A 105 -6.44 6.62 -2.10
CA LEU A 105 -6.18 6.63 -0.64
C LEU A 105 -7.39 7.13 0.17
N GLU A 106 -8.29 7.88 -0.47
CA GLU A 106 -9.56 8.34 0.08
C GLU A 106 -10.55 7.19 0.32
N GLU A 107 -10.62 6.19 -0.56
CA GLU A 107 -11.42 4.96 -0.34
C GLU A 107 -10.84 4.12 0.81
N LEU A 108 -9.53 4.19 1.00
CA LEU A 108 -8.81 3.58 2.10
C LEU A 108 -8.93 4.39 3.42
N LYS A 109 -9.62 5.54 3.41
CA LYS A 109 -9.78 6.44 4.58
C LYS A 109 -8.46 6.80 5.27
N LEU A 110 -7.35 6.77 4.55
CA LEU A 110 -6.04 6.91 5.16
C LEU A 110 -5.39 8.22 4.72
N THR A 111 -5.12 9.11 5.67
CA THR A 111 -4.48 10.38 5.37
C THR A 111 -2.96 10.30 5.52
N VAL A 112 -2.25 11.18 4.82
CA VAL A 112 -0.80 11.34 5.00
C VAL A 112 -0.47 11.72 6.45
N ALA A 113 -1.34 12.49 7.10
CA ALA A 113 -1.17 12.90 8.50
C ALA A 113 -1.25 11.70 9.45
N ASP A 114 -2.15 10.75 9.19
CA ASP A 114 -2.24 9.51 9.98
C ASP A 114 -0.97 8.67 9.82
N LEU A 115 -0.48 8.52 8.59
CA LEU A 115 0.78 7.81 8.31
C LEU A 115 2.00 8.48 8.94
N ASP A 116 2.07 9.82 8.90
CA ASP A 116 3.14 10.61 9.49
C ASP A 116 3.15 10.48 11.03
N ARG A 117 1.96 10.37 11.62
CA ARG A 117 1.78 10.12 13.05
C ARG A 117 2.13 8.69 13.43
N LEU A 118 1.70 7.71 12.65
CA LEU A 118 1.82 6.27 12.94
C LEU A 118 3.20 5.69 12.62
N GLY A 119 3.96 6.33 11.71
CA GLY A 119 5.27 5.84 11.27
C GLY A 119 5.20 4.71 10.23
N PRO A 120 6.35 4.10 9.89
CA PRO A 120 6.46 2.84 9.16
C PRO A 120 5.51 1.77 9.68
N SER A 121 4.52 1.43 8.87
CA SER A 121 3.45 0.54 9.27
C SER A 121 2.81 -0.17 8.09
N LEU A 122 2.29 -1.36 8.39
CA LEU A 122 1.43 -2.08 7.46
C LEU A 122 0.09 -1.36 7.38
N VAL A 123 -0.18 -0.76 6.23
CA VAL A 123 -1.38 0.03 5.97
C VAL A 123 -2.54 -0.90 5.66
N LEU A 124 -2.35 -1.79 4.70
CA LEU A 124 -3.37 -2.69 4.22
C LEU A 124 -2.75 -4.05 3.90
N ASP A 125 -3.44 -5.12 4.26
CA ASP A 125 -3.17 -6.48 3.79
C ASP A 125 -4.51 -7.11 3.41
N GLN A 126 -4.74 -7.24 2.12
CA GLN A 126 -5.92 -7.84 1.54
C GLN A 126 -5.55 -9.05 0.71
N ALA A 127 -6.25 -10.15 0.95
CA ALA A 127 -6.27 -11.32 0.09
C ALA A 127 -7.71 -11.68 -0.24
N ASN A 128 -8.04 -11.72 -1.53
CA ASN A 128 -9.33 -12.16 -2.05
C ASN A 128 -9.35 -13.70 -2.15
N GLU A 129 -10.55 -14.29 -2.08
CA GLU A 129 -10.77 -15.72 -2.39
C GLU A 129 -10.41 -16.06 -3.84
N GLY A 130 -10.52 -15.07 -4.75
CA GLY A 130 -10.09 -15.20 -6.15
C GLY A 130 -8.58 -15.33 -6.37
N GLY A 131 -7.78 -15.10 -5.34
CA GLY A 131 -6.32 -15.13 -5.40
C GLY A 131 -5.67 -13.75 -5.62
N ASP A 132 -6.47 -12.71 -5.88
CA ASP A 132 -6.00 -11.32 -5.89
C ASP A 132 -5.45 -10.96 -4.53
N ARG A 133 -4.32 -10.25 -4.51
CA ARG A 133 -3.72 -9.76 -3.27
C ARG A 133 -3.25 -8.34 -3.41
N VAL A 134 -3.49 -7.56 -2.37
CA VAL A 134 -3.06 -6.17 -2.30
C VAL A 134 -2.45 -5.91 -0.93
N LEU A 135 -1.23 -5.39 -0.91
CA LEU A 135 -0.48 -5.06 0.28
C LEU A 135 0.01 -3.63 0.17
N VAL A 136 -0.22 -2.85 1.21
CA VAL A 136 0.22 -1.45 1.29
C VAL A 136 0.97 -1.27 2.59
N TRP A 137 2.14 -0.65 2.54
CA TRP A 137 2.92 -0.33 3.72
C TRP A 137 3.71 0.97 3.56
N SER A 138 3.99 1.63 4.67
CA SER A 138 4.82 2.84 4.72
C SER A 138 6.21 2.53 5.27
N GLN A 139 7.23 3.21 4.76
CA GLN A 139 8.63 3.10 5.19
C GLN A 139 9.35 4.44 5.11
#